data_AF-A0A9D7D0B1-F1
#
_entry.id   AF-A0A9D7D0B1-F1
#
_cell.length_a   1.000
_cell.length_b   1.000
_cell.length_c   1.000
_cell.angle_alpha   90.00
_cell.angle_beta   90.00
_cell.angle_gamma   90.00
#
_symmetry.space_group_name_H-M   'P 1'
#
loop_
_entity.id
_entity.type
_entity.pdbx_description
1 polymer ?
#
loop_
_entity_poly.entity_id
_entity_poly.type
_entity_poly.pdbx_seq_one_letter_code
_entity_poly.pdbx_strand_id
1 'polypeptide(L)'
;MAHLPTAPNVIELAASEEAVDPELVSLPDPPRTERNLTVGVLLLTTVAALLMCAGLARDVGYAAGSSSVVELGDLGAVAPTALTTNAHVRASALLGAAGGLRYERPFEADSYRLVPVAGRTDVWVEIRVPERQETGRFVPPSSFDGRLVRMDSAGLRHRGLFDLASSATKGVALGGPERVWLLVDGETPDRMRWAVILSGLFLGFAVWNVLAMARLLKRVR
;
A
#
# COMPACT_ATOMS: atom_id res chain seq x y z
N MET A 1 -78.29 -40.57 -20.07
CA MET A 1 -76.99 -40.49 -20.75
C MET A 1 -76.15 -39.47 -20.01
N ALA A 2 -75.16 -39.94 -19.24
CA ALA A 2 -74.29 -39.10 -18.43
C ALA A 2 -73.14 -38.59 -19.31
N HIS A 3 -73.00 -37.27 -19.42
CA HIS A 3 -71.85 -36.63 -20.05
C HIS A 3 -70.63 -36.83 -19.13
N LEU A 4 -69.68 -37.66 -19.55
CA LEU A 4 -68.38 -37.72 -18.90
C LEU A 4 -67.61 -36.43 -19.25
N PRO A 5 -67.01 -35.73 -18.26
CA PRO A 5 -66.14 -34.60 -18.55
C PRO A 5 -64.87 -35.09 -19.26
N THR A 6 -64.65 -34.58 -20.46
CA THR A 6 -63.43 -34.80 -21.24
C THR A 6 -62.25 -34.28 -20.43
N ALA A 7 -61.30 -35.16 -20.08
CA ALA A 7 -60.07 -34.74 -19.41
C ALA A 7 -59.32 -33.73 -20.29
N PRO A 8 -58.80 -32.62 -19.72
CA PRO A 8 -58.08 -31.62 -20.50
C PRO A 8 -56.87 -32.26 -21.18
N ASN A 9 -56.68 -31.92 -22.45
CA ASN A 9 -55.60 -32.46 -23.28
C ASN A 9 -54.25 -32.03 -22.69
N VAL A 10 -53.30 -32.96 -22.56
CA VAL A 10 -51.94 -32.68 -22.04
C VAL A 10 -51.21 -31.61 -22.88
N ILE A 11 -51.60 -31.44 -24.14
CA ILE A 11 -51.10 -30.40 -25.05
C ILE A 11 -51.60 -29.00 -24.65
N GLU A 12 -52.80 -28.88 -24.09
CA GLU A 12 -53.38 -27.63 -23.59
C GLU A 12 -52.68 -27.15 -22.32
N LEU A 13 -52.22 -28.09 -21.47
CA LEU A 13 -51.44 -27.78 -20.27
C LEU A 13 -50.02 -27.28 -20.61
N ALA A 14 -49.40 -27.85 -21.65
CA ALA A 14 -48.08 -27.41 -22.13
C ALA A 14 -48.14 -26.03 -22.82
N ALA A 15 -49.25 -25.71 -23.50
CA ALA A 15 -49.45 -24.39 -24.10
C ALA A 15 -49.66 -23.28 -23.05
N SER A 16 -50.17 -23.61 -21.85
CA SER A 16 -50.28 -22.67 -20.74
C SER A 16 -48.95 -22.37 -20.02
N GLU A 17 -47.90 -23.18 -20.19
CA GLU A 17 -46.56 -22.91 -19.62
C GLU A 17 -45.78 -21.84 -20.42
N GLU A 18 -46.13 -21.61 -21.69
CA GLU A 18 -45.57 -20.53 -22.52
C GLU A 18 -46.32 -19.19 -22.36
N ALA A 19 -47.44 -19.18 -21.64
CA ALA A 19 -48.13 -17.94 -21.32
C ALA A 19 -47.29 -17.16 -20.31
N VAL A 20 -46.65 -16.08 -20.76
CA VAL A 20 -45.89 -15.16 -19.92
C VAL A 20 -46.74 -14.77 -18.72
N ASP A 21 -46.31 -15.17 -17.53
CA ASP A 21 -47.03 -14.96 -16.28
C ASP A 21 -47.35 -13.47 -16.09
N PRO A 22 -48.64 -13.07 -16.07
CA PRO A 22 -49.04 -11.67 -15.92
C PRO A 22 -48.59 -11.08 -14.60
N GLU A 23 -48.38 -11.89 -13.55
CA GLU A 23 -47.82 -11.42 -12.28
C GLU A 23 -46.37 -10.98 -12.46
N LEU A 24 -45.56 -11.67 -13.27
CA LEU A 24 -44.17 -11.28 -13.56
C LEU A 24 -44.06 -10.02 -14.42
N VAL A 25 -45.01 -9.78 -15.32
CA VAL A 25 -45.06 -8.55 -16.14
C VAL A 25 -45.50 -7.35 -15.30
N SER A 26 -46.31 -7.58 -14.26
CA SER A 26 -46.77 -6.54 -13.33
C SER A 26 -45.69 -6.06 -12.35
N LEU A 27 -44.56 -6.78 -12.27
CA LEU A 27 -43.46 -6.40 -11.40
C LEU A 27 -42.84 -5.07 -11.85
N PRO A 28 -42.54 -4.15 -10.92
CA PRO A 28 -41.83 -2.93 -11.25
C PRO A 28 -40.48 -3.24 -11.88
N ASP A 29 -40.09 -2.43 -12.86
CA ASP A 29 -38.78 -2.51 -13.49
C ASP A 29 -37.66 -2.56 -12.44
N PRO A 30 -36.63 -3.40 -12.62
CA PRO A 30 -35.53 -3.48 -11.66
C PRO A 30 -34.83 -2.11 -11.57
N PRO A 31 -34.33 -1.70 -10.39
CA PRO A 31 -33.77 -0.36 -10.16
C PRO A 31 -32.43 -0.19 -10.91
N ARG A 32 -32.51 0.27 -12.17
CA ARG A 32 -31.35 0.39 -13.07
C ARG A 32 -30.32 1.41 -12.58
N THR A 33 -30.77 2.52 -12.00
CA THR A 33 -29.90 3.59 -11.50
C THR A 33 -29.08 3.13 -10.29
N GLU A 34 -29.73 2.46 -9.34
CA GLU A 34 -29.06 1.92 -8.15
C GLU A 34 -28.01 0.89 -8.55
N ARG A 35 -28.36 -0.04 -9.46
CA ARG A 35 -27.42 -1.02 -9.99
C ARG A 35 -26.19 -0.35 -10.61
N ASN A 36 -26.39 0.68 -11.45
CA ASN A 36 -25.30 1.39 -12.09
C ASN A 36 -24.42 2.12 -11.07
N LEU A 37 -25.01 2.74 -10.05
CA LEU A 37 -24.28 3.37 -8.96
C LEU A 37 -23.44 2.35 -8.19
N THR A 38 -24.02 1.20 -7.83
CA THR A 38 -23.31 0.11 -7.15
C THR A 38 -22.13 -0.38 -7.97
N VAL A 39 -22.32 -0.61 -9.28
CA VAL A 39 -21.23 -1.01 -10.18
C VAL A 39 -20.14 0.06 -10.23
N GLY A 40 -20.50 1.35 -10.29
CA GLY A 40 -19.55 2.46 -10.26
C GLY A 40 -18.71 2.48 -8.97
N VAL A 41 -19.34 2.27 -7.81
CA VAL A 41 -18.66 2.21 -6.51
C VAL A 41 -17.74 0.99 -6.42
N LEU A 42 -18.18 -0.18 -6.89
CA LEU A 42 -17.36 -1.41 -6.94
C LEU A 42 -16.14 -1.23 -7.83
N LEU A 43 -16.31 -0.57 -8.99
CA LEU A 43 -15.20 -0.28 -9.89
C LEU A 43 -14.19 0.67 -9.24
N LEU A 44 -14.66 1.78 -8.68
CA LEU A 44 -13.80 2.77 -8.01
C LEU A 44 -13.01 2.14 -6.86
N THR A 45 -13.67 1.36 -6.01
CA THR A 45 -13.03 0.68 -4.88
C THR A 45 -12.05 -0.40 -5.33
N THR A 46 -12.34 -1.12 -6.43
CA THR A 46 -11.38 -2.05 -7.05
C THR A 46 -10.11 -1.32 -7.49
N VAL A 47 -10.26 -0.21 -8.22
CA VAL A 47 -9.12 0.60 -8.68
C VAL A 47 -8.32 1.13 -7.49
N ALA A 48 -8.98 1.67 -6.48
CA ALA A 48 -8.32 2.16 -5.27
C ALA A 48 -7.54 1.05 -4.56
N ALA A 49 -8.12 -0.14 -4.39
CA ALA A 49 -7.44 -1.29 -3.78
C ALA A 49 -6.21 -1.73 -4.58
N LEU A 50 -6.30 -1.79 -5.91
CA LEU A 50 -5.16 -2.13 -6.77
C LEU A 50 -4.05 -1.07 -6.71
N LEU A 51 -4.40 0.21 -6.65
CA LEU A 51 -3.43 1.29 -6.46
C LEU A 51 -2.73 1.18 -5.10
N MET A 52 -3.45 0.78 -4.05
CA MET A 52 -2.84 0.52 -2.73
C MET A 52 -1.87 -0.67 -2.78
N CYS A 53 -2.23 -1.77 -3.46
CA CYS A 53 -1.31 -2.89 -3.69
C CYS A 53 -0.05 -2.44 -4.45
N ALA A 54 -0.19 -1.62 -5.50
CA ALA A 54 0.94 -1.07 -6.24
C ALA A 54 1.83 -0.18 -5.36
N GLY A 55 1.23 0.65 -4.51
CA GLY A 55 1.95 1.49 -3.55
C GLY A 55 2.72 0.71 -2.48
N LEU A 56 2.22 -0.46 -2.09
CA LEU A 56 2.86 -1.36 -1.12
C LEU A 56 3.83 -2.38 -1.76
N ALA A 57 3.92 -2.47 -3.08
CA ALA A 57 4.64 -3.54 -3.76
C ALA A 57 6.12 -3.66 -3.33
N ARG A 58 6.79 -2.53 -3.10
CA ARG A 58 8.20 -2.50 -2.64
C ARG A 58 8.35 -2.95 -1.19
N ASP A 59 7.39 -2.58 -0.33
CA ASP A 59 7.37 -2.95 1.08
C ASP A 59 7.06 -4.45 1.23
N VAL A 60 6.14 -4.96 0.41
CA VAL A 60 5.87 -6.40 0.28
C VAL A 60 7.12 -7.14 -0.20
N GLY A 61 7.78 -6.65 -1.25
CA GLY A 61 9.01 -7.26 -1.75
C GLY A 61 10.16 -7.25 -0.73
N TYR A 62 10.24 -6.20 0.09
CA TYR A 62 11.19 -6.13 1.21
C TYR A 62 10.87 -7.14 2.31
N ALA A 63 9.60 -7.17 2.75
CA ALA A 63 9.15 -8.04 3.84
C ALA A 63 9.19 -9.53 3.48
N ALA A 64 8.94 -9.86 2.21
CA ALA A 64 9.03 -11.22 1.68
C ALA A 64 10.44 -11.61 1.20
N GLY A 65 11.37 -10.65 1.19
CA GLY A 65 12.75 -10.85 0.77
C GLY A 65 13.59 -11.61 1.79
N SER A 66 14.88 -11.75 1.50
CA SER A 66 15.84 -12.34 2.42
C SER A 66 15.95 -11.51 3.70
N SER A 67 15.91 -12.17 4.85
CA SER A 67 16.23 -11.57 6.15
C SER A 67 17.74 -11.50 6.43
N SER A 68 18.58 -11.82 5.44
CA SER A 68 20.03 -11.70 5.55
C SER A 68 20.43 -10.24 5.70
N VAL A 69 21.06 -9.92 6.83
CA VAL A 69 21.65 -8.61 7.09
C VAL A 69 22.90 -8.43 6.24
N VAL A 70 22.97 -7.32 5.51
CA VAL A 70 24.19 -6.88 4.81
C VAL A 70 24.95 -5.92 5.72
N GLU A 71 26.15 -6.31 6.13
CA GLU A 71 27.04 -5.47 6.94
C GLU A 71 27.75 -4.46 6.03
N LEU A 72 27.40 -3.18 6.15
CA LEU A 72 27.99 -2.10 5.34
C LEU A 72 29.17 -1.41 6.04
N GLY A 73 29.29 -1.50 7.37
CA GLY A 73 30.29 -0.74 8.13
C GLY A 73 29.95 0.75 8.18
N ASP A 74 30.94 1.63 8.02
CA ASP A 74 30.74 3.07 8.11
C ASP A 74 30.16 3.70 6.83
N LEU A 75 28.91 4.17 6.90
CA LEU A 75 28.23 4.83 5.78
C LEU A 75 28.97 6.07 5.26
N GLY A 76 29.79 6.72 6.09
CA GLY A 76 30.64 7.83 5.65
C GLY A 76 31.70 7.41 4.62
N ALA A 77 32.17 6.16 4.70
CA ALA A 77 33.25 5.63 3.88
C ALA A 77 32.78 4.64 2.79
N VAL A 78 31.55 4.15 2.86
CA VAL A 78 31.01 3.17 1.89
C VAL A 78 30.86 3.78 0.50
N ALA A 79 31.43 3.10 -0.51
CA ALA A 79 31.27 3.49 -1.90
C ALA A 79 29.79 3.41 -2.33
N PRO A 80 29.27 4.38 -3.12
CA PRO A 80 27.87 4.35 -3.59
C PRO A 80 27.48 3.08 -4.36
N THR A 81 28.44 2.42 -5.01
CA THR A 81 28.24 1.17 -5.75
C THR A 81 27.98 -0.05 -4.86
N ALA A 82 28.36 0.01 -3.58
CA ALA A 82 28.09 -1.04 -2.60
C ALA A 82 26.69 -0.92 -1.98
N LEU A 83 26.02 0.22 -2.16
CA LEU A 83 24.68 0.46 -1.65
C LEU A 83 23.65 -0.27 -2.51
N THR A 84 22.93 -1.21 -1.90
CA THR A 84 21.87 -1.98 -2.56
C THR A 84 20.51 -1.45 -2.12
N THR A 85 19.62 -1.21 -3.07
CA THR A 85 18.27 -0.72 -2.75
C THR A 85 17.40 -1.83 -2.19
N ASN A 86 16.51 -1.45 -1.28
CA ASN A 86 15.53 -2.32 -0.65
C ASN A 86 16.17 -3.51 0.09
N ALA A 87 17.29 -3.25 0.79
CA ALA A 87 18.06 -4.27 1.49
C ALA A 87 18.02 -4.06 3.02
N HIS A 88 18.08 -5.16 3.77
CA HIS A 88 18.25 -5.12 5.21
C HIS A 88 19.75 -4.97 5.51
N VAL A 89 20.13 -3.85 6.11
CA VAL A 89 21.53 -3.50 6.33
C VAL A 89 21.79 -3.18 7.79
N ARG A 90 23.03 -3.44 8.20
CA ARG A 90 23.60 -2.93 9.45
C ARG A 90 24.78 -2.04 9.10
N ALA A 91 24.80 -0.86 9.69
CA ALA A 91 25.80 0.14 9.40
C ALA A 91 26.05 1.06 10.60
N SER A 92 27.21 1.70 10.63
CA SER A 92 27.50 2.82 11.52
C SER A 92 27.57 4.11 10.72
N ALA A 93 27.27 5.23 11.34
CA ALA A 93 27.50 6.53 10.72
C ALA A 93 27.71 7.60 11.77
N LEU A 94 28.60 8.55 11.46
CA LEU A 94 28.59 9.84 12.13
C LEU A 94 27.48 10.69 11.51
N LEU A 95 26.56 11.18 12.33
CA LEU A 95 25.46 12.02 11.86
C LEU A 95 25.88 13.48 11.78
N GLY A 96 25.44 14.17 10.72
CA GLY A 96 25.69 15.59 10.52
C GLY A 96 24.96 16.45 11.57
N ALA A 97 25.66 17.46 12.10
CA ALA A 97 25.09 18.41 13.07
C ALA A 97 24.10 19.41 12.43
N ALA A 98 24.20 19.62 11.11
CA ALA A 98 23.35 20.54 10.35
C ALA A 98 22.46 19.77 9.35
N GLY A 99 21.30 20.32 9.03
CA GLY A 99 20.35 19.74 8.07
C GLY A 99 19.45 18.64 8.64
N GLY A 100 19.56 18.33 9.93
CA GLY A 100 18.64 17.42 10.60
C GLY A 100 17.22 17.98 10.67
N LEU A 101 16.24 17.15 10.35
CA LEU A 101 14.81 17.49 10.33
C LEU A 101 14.06 16.63 11.33
N ARG A 102 13.10 17.24 12.02
CA ARG A 102 12.09 16.51 12.80
C ARG A 102 10.78 16.51 12.02
N TYR A 103 10.11 15.38 11.99
CA TYR A 103 8.75 15.27 11.47
C TYR A 103 7.97 14.19 12.23
N GLU A 104 6.66 14.16 12.03
CA GLU A 104 5.74 13.21 12.65
C GLU A 104 4.89 12.56 11.56
N ARG A 105 4.41 11.34 11.82
CA ARG A 105 3.56 10.60 10.90
C ARG A 105 2.14 10.55 11.45
N PRO A 106 1.10 10.68 10.60
CA PRO A 106 -0.27 10.48 11.04
C PRO A 106 -0.44 9.10 11.70
N PHE A 107 -1.18 9.06 12.81
CA PHE A 107 -1.50 7.84 13.56
C PHE A 107 -0.32 7.14 14.24
N GLU A 108 0.85 7.78 14.32
CA GLU A 108 1.99 7.32 15.11
C GLU A 108 2.25 8.33 16.24
N ALA A 109 2.48 7.84 17.47
CA ALA A 109 2.76 8.71 18.62
C ALA A 109 4.24 9.13 18.70
N ASP A 110 5.11 8.48 17.93
CA ASP A 110 6.53 8.77 17.90
C ASP A 110 6.85 9.88 16.90
N SER A 111 7.97 10.57 17.12
CA SER A 111 8.55 11.46 16.12
C SER A 111 9.74 10.82 15.42
N TYR A 112 10.09 11.39 14.28
CA TYR A 112 11.15 10.90 13.40
C TYR A 112 12.14 12.02 13.16
N ARG A 113 13.44 11.66 13.18
CA ARG A 113 14.52 12.55 12.82
C ARG A 113 15.18 12.06 11.55
N LEU A 114 15.18 12.89 10.52
CA LEU A 114 15.90 12.65 9.27
C LEU A 114 17.19 13.45 9.31
N VAL A 115 18.33 12.79 9.33
CA VAL A 115 19.64 13.42 9.55
C VAL A 115 20.63 12.97 8.47
N PRO A 116 21.41 13.89 7.85
CA PRO A 116 22.39 13.50 6.85
C PRO A 116 23.57 12.77 7.50
N VAL A 117 24.22 11.87 6.76
CA VAL A 117 25.51 11.29 7.17
C VAL A 117 26.59 12.36 7.03
N ALA A 118 27.42 12.54 8.06
CA ALA A 118 28.49 13.52 8.05
C ALA A 118 29.47 13.26 6.89
N GLY A 119 29.81 14.32 6.15
CA GLY A 119 30.69 14.22 4.98
C GLY A 119 30.00 13.73 3.70
N ARG A 120 28.70 13.41 3.73
CA ARG A 120 27.92 12.98 2.56
C ARG A 120 26.68 13.85 2.36
N THR A 121 26.28 13.97 1.09
CA THR A 121 25.06 14.68 0.69
C THR A 121 24.00 13.72 0.13
N ASP A 122 24.41 12.49 -0.17
CA ASP A 122 23.63 11.48 -0.86
C ASP A 122 23.12 10.36 0.07
N VAL A 123 23.42 10.41 1.37
CA VAL A 123 22.96 9.41 2.34
C VAL A 123 22.38 10.09 3.57
N TRP A 124 21.17 9.69 3.90
CA TRP A 124 20.41 10.16 5.05
C TRP A 124 19.98 8.99 5.92
N VAL A 125 19.88 9.24 7.21
CA VAL A 125 19.40 8.27 8.19
C VAL A 125 18.15 8.81 8.84
N GLU A 126 17.10 8.01 8.82
CA GLU A 126 15.89 8.24 9.61
C GLU A 126 15.98 7.48 10.92
N ILE A 127 15.71 8.19 12.00
CA ILE A 127 15.82 7.69 13.37
C ILE A 127 14.48 7.91 14.05
N ARG A 128 13.92 6.83 14.60
CA ARG A 128 12.72 6.89 15.43
C ARG A 128 13.07 7.46 16.81
N VAL A 129 12.33 8.47 17.24
CA VAL A 129 12.42 9.05 18.59
C VAL A 129 11.14 8.66 19.32
N PRO A 130 11.22 7.73 20.28
CA PRO A 130 10.04 7.29 21.03
C PRO A 130 9.34 8.46 21.73
N GLU A 131 8.02 8.36 21.83
CA GLU A 131 7.20 9.27 22.63
C GLU A 131 7.85 9.47 24.02
N ARG A 132 7.86 10.72 24.51
CA ARG A 132 8.47 11.16 25.80
C ARG A 132 10.00 11.26 25.83
N GLN A 133 10.71 10.89 24.77
CA GLN A 133 12.16 11.15 24.65
C GLN A 133 12.48 12.42 23.85
N GLU A 134 11.45 13.12 23.38
CA GLU A 134 11.59 14.28 22.51
C GLU A 134 12.15 15.53 23.19
N THR A 135 11.80 15.71 24.47
CA THR A 135 12.17 16.85 25.33
C THR A 135 13.41 16.56 26.20
N GLY A 136 13.84 15.30 26.27
CA GLY A 136 15.09 14.91 26.92
C GLY A 136 16.33 15.16 26.05
N ARG A 137 17.52 14.90 26.61
CA ARG A 137 18.78 14.88 25.85
C ARG A 137 18.85 13.62 24.99
N PHE A 138 17.98 13.50 23.98
CA PHE A 138 18.02 12.40 23.02
C PHE A 138 19.39 12.42 22.32
N VAL A 139 20.17 11.36 22.55
CA VAL A 139 21.45 11.14 21.89
C VAL A 139 21.20 10.19 20.73
N PRO A 140 21.37 10.64 19.47
CA PRO A 140 21.21 9.76 18.33
C PRO A 140 22.17 8.57 18.42
N PRO A 141 21.73 7.36 18.04
CA PRO A 141 22.65 6.23 17.92
C PRO A 141 23.67 6.48 16.81
N SER A 142 24.81 5.80 16.89
CA SER A 142 25.86 5.79 15.85
C SER A 142 25.87 4.49 15.04
N SER A 143 25.07 3.50 15.45
CA SER A 143 24.87 2.21 14.79
C SER A 143 23.40 2.03 14.48
N PHE A 144 23.09 1.55 13.28
CA PHE A 144 21.76 1.46 12.72
C PHE A 144 21.53 0.06 12.15
N ASP A 145 20.32 -0.44 12.29
CA ASP A 145 19.90 -1.74 11.78
C ASP A 145 18.51 -1.60 11.17
N GLY A 146 18.44 -1.67 9.83
CA GLY A 146 17.18 -1.36 9.16
C GLY A 146 17.26 -1.42 7.64
N ARG A 147 16.35 -0.69 6.99
CA ARG A 147 16.15 -0.77 5.54
C ARG A 147 16.92 0.33 4.84
N LEU A 148 17.79 -0.06 3.91
CA LEU A 148 18.41 0.87 2.97
C LEU A 148 17.59 0.93 1.68
N VAL A 149 17.22 2.13 1.26
CA VAL A 149 16.39 2.37 0.08
C VAL A 149 16.75 3.72 -0.54
N ARG A 150 16.42 3.92 -1.82
CA ARG A 150 16.50 5.26 -2.42
C ARG A 150 15.26 6.08 -2.04
N MET A 151 15.38 7.40 -1.92
CA MET A 151 14.27 8.24 -1.48
C MET A 151 13.06 8.19 -2.44
N ASP A 152 13.30 8.04 -3.75
CA ASP A 152 12.24 7.80 -4.75
C ASP A 152 11.52 6.45 -4.59
N SER A 153 12.08 5.56 -3.79
CA SER A 153 11.64 4.18 -3.63
C SER A 153 11.31 3.75 -2.20
N ALA A 154 11.36 4.69 -1.27
CA ALA A 154 11.09 4.47 0.14
C ALA A 154 9.61 4.17 0.46
N GLY A 155 8.71 4.23 -0.52
CA GLY A 155 7.30 3.88 -0.36
C GLY A 155 6.44 5.02 0.19
N LEU A 156 5.16 4.72 0.44
CA LEU A 156 4.16 5.74 0.77
C LEU A 156 4.44 6.45 2.12
N ARG A 157 5.03 5.74 3.09
CA ARG A 157 5.35 6.27 4.44
C ARG A 157 6.42 7.37 4.43
N HIS A 158 7.25 7.37 3.39
CA HIS A 158 8.41 8.23 3.23
C HIS A 158 8.21 9.27 2.12
N ARG A 159 6.97 9.39 1.60
CA ARG A 159 6.63 10.34 0.55
C ARG A 159 6.84 11.77 1.03
N GLY A 160 7.53 12.58 0.21
CA GLY A 160 7.83 13.97 0.52
C GLY A 160 9.07 14.18 1.40
N LEU A 161 9.72 13.12 1.90
CA LEU A 161 10.96 13.27 2.68
C LEU A 161 12.11 13.88 1.88
N PHE A 162 12.20 13.58 0.58
CA PHE A 162 13.20 14.21 -0.27
C PHE A 162 13.01 15.73 -0.34
N ASP A 163 11.77 16.20 -0.49
CA ASP A 163 11.47 17.62 -0.58
C ASP A 163 11.78 18.34 0.74
N LEU A 164 11.50 17.68 1.88
CA LEU A 164 11.89 18.16 3.20
C LEU A 164 13.42 18.23 3.34
N ALA A 165 14.14 17.17 2.97
CA ALA A 165 15.61 17.12 3.01
C ALA A 165 16.25 18.20 2.12
N SER A 166 15.72 18.36 0.91
CA SER A 166 16.14 19.39 -0.05
C SER A 166 15.95 20.80 0.53
N SER A 167 14.78 21.05 1.15
CA SER A 167 14.46 22.32 1.79
C SER A 167 15.34 22.64 3.01
N ALA A 168 15.75 21.62 3.76
CA ALA A 168 16.57 21.77 4.96
C ALA A 168 18.05 22.05 4.67
N THR A 169 18.55 21.60 3.52
CA THR A 169 19.97 21.69 3.18
C THR A 169 20.34 23.02 2.48
N LYS A 170 19.46 24.03 2.57
CA LYS A 170 19.56 25.42 2.04
C LYS A 170 20.91 25.76 1.39
N GLY A 171 21.07 25.43 0.10
CA GLY A 171 22.25 25.77 -0.70
C GLY A 171 23.06 24.56 -1.22
N VAL A 172 22.83 23.36 -0.71
CA VAL A 172 23.42 22.13 -1.25
C VAL A 172 22.39 21.41 -2.12
N ALA A 173 22.66 21.35 -3.43
CA ALA A 173 21.80 20.65 -4.36
C ALA A 173 21.90 19.12 -4.16
N LEU A 174 20.81 18.51 -3.71
CA LEU A 174 20.66 17.06 -3.75
C LEU A 174 20.49 16.63 -5.22
N GLY A 175 21.24 15.62 -5.67
CA GLY A 175 21.29 15.19 -7.07
C GLY A 175 20.02 14.51 -7.62
N GLY A 176 18.86 14.68 -6.99
CA GLY A 176 17.59 14.02 -7.31
C GLY A 176 17.23 12.89 -6.33
N PRO A 177 15.93 12.57 -6.14
CA PRO A 177 15.46 11.55 -5.19
C PRO A 177 15.94 10.14 -5.53
N GLU A 178 16.30 9.88 -6.78
CA GLU A 178 16.87 8.61 -7.24
C GLU A 178 18.35 8.45 -6.89
N ARG A 179 19.05 9.53 -6.51
CA ARG A 179 20.47 9.50 -6.12
C ARG A 179 20.68 9.56 -4.62
N VAL A 180 19.64 9.92 -3.88
CA VAL A 180 19.71 10.03 -2.43
C VAL A 180 19.21 8.75 -1.78
N TRP A 181 20.03 8.21 -0.89
CA TRP A 181 19.77 7.05 -0.09
C TRP A 181 19.19 7.44 1.25
N LEU A 182 18.27 6.61 1.72
CA LEU A 182 17.64 6.67 3.02
C LEU A 182 17.87 5.33 3.72
N LEU A 183 18.49 5.40 4.90
CA LEU A 183 18.51 4.30 5.85
C LEU A 183 17.42 4.53 6.89
N VAL A 184 16.41 3.66 6.92
CA VAL A 184 15.33 3.71 7.90
C VAL A 184 15.68 2.81 9.07
N ASP A 185 16.10 3.40 10.19
CA ASP A 185 16.52 2.66 11.37
C ASP A 185 15.36 1.91 12.02
N GLY A 186 15.59 0.63 12.35
CA GLY A 186 14.61 -0.25 12.96
C GLY A 186 13.57 -0.83 11.99
N GLU A 187 13.64 -0.54 10.69
CA GLU A 187 12.79 -1.16 9.68
C GLU A 187 13.40 -2.48 9.20
N THR A 188 13.15 -3.57 9.92
CA THR A 188 13.58 -4.93 9.53
C THR A 188 12.52 -5.64 8.68
N PRO A 189 12.87 -6.68 7.88
CA PRO A 189 11.90 -7.41 7.07
C PRO A 189 10.75 -7.98 7.90
N ASP A 190 11.05 -8.49 9.10
CA ASP A 190 10.05 -9.03 10.02
C ASP A 190 9.06 -7.96 10.52
N ARG A 191 9.55 -6.74 10.80
CA ARG A 191 8.71 -5.61 11.18
C ARG A 191 7.87 -5.09 10.01
N MET A 192 8.21 -5.43 8.77
CA MET A 192 7.48 -5.02 7.57
C MET A 192 6.47 -6.05 7.07
N ARG A 193 6.32 -7.21 7.74
CA ARG A 193 5.35 -8.25 7.36
C ARG A 193 3.89 -7.77 7.35
N TRP A 194 3.55 -6.71 8.07
CA TRP A 194 2.22 -6.09 8.00
C TRP A 194 1.87 -5.64 6.58
N ALA A 195 2.84 -5.22 5.76
CA ALA A 195 2.62 -4.79 4.39
C ALA A 195 2.10 -5.95 3.51
N VAL A 196 2.58 -7.18 3.77
CA VAL A 196 2.11 -8.39 3.08
C VAL A 196 0.65 -8.66 3.42
N ILE A 197 0.30 -8.60 4.70
CA ILE A 197 -1.07 -8.83 5.18
C ILE A 197 -2.01 -7.76 4.61
N LEU A 198 -1.62 -6.49 4.66
CA LEU A 198 -2.42 -5.38 4.18
C LEU A 198 -2.59 -5.42 2.65
N SER A 199 -1.53 -5.75 1.90
CA SER A 199 -1.62 -5.95 0.45
C SER A 199 -2.54 -7.12 0.10
N GLY A 200 -2.46 -8.23 0.85
CA GLY A 200 -3.38 -9.36 0.70
C GLY A 200 -4.84 -8.97 0.96
N LEU A 201 -5.10 -8.13 1.97
CA LEU A 201 -6.44 -7.60 2.25
C LEU A 201 -6.98 -6.77 1.09
N PHE A 202 -6.18 -5.84 0.55
CA PHE A 202 -6.58 -5.02 -0.61
C PHE A 202 -6.83 -5.87 -1.84
N LEU A 203 -5.99 -6.88 -2.10
CA LEU A 203 -6.20 -7.81 -3.21
C LEU A 203 -7.50 -8.61 -3.03
N GLY A 204 -7.80 -9.04 -1.80
CA GLY A 204 -9.06 -9.68 -1.45
C GLY A 204 -10.27 -8.80 -1.76
N PHE A 205 -10.23 -7.51 -1.40
CA PHE A 205 -11.28 -6.55 -1.77
C PHE A 205 -11.42 -6.38 -3.27
N ALA A 206 -10.31 -6.24 -4.01
CA ALA A 206 -10.34 -6.11 -5.45
C ALA A 206 -10.99 -7.33 -6.12
N VAL A 207 -10.59 -8.55 -5.72
CA VAL A 207 -11.18 -9.80 -6.24
C VAL A 207 -12.67 -9.88 -5.91
N TRP A 208 -13.04 -9.60 -4.66
CA TRP A 208 -14.43 -9.62 -4.23
C TRP A 208 -15.31 -8.65 -5.05
N ASN A 209 -14.83 -7.41 -5.22
CA ASN A 209 -15.56 -6.39 -5.97
C ASN A 209 -15.73 -6.76 -7.45
N VAL A 210 -14.72 -7.35 -8.07
CA VAL A 210 -14.80 -7.86 -9.44
C VAL A 210 -15.84 -8.98 -9.55
N LEU A 211 -15.85 -9.93 -8.60
CA LEU A 211 -16.84 -11.01 -8.59
C LEU A 211 -18.27 -10.49 -8.35
N ALA A 212 -18.45 -9.54 -7.43
CA ALA A 212 -19.73 -8.90 -7.17
C ALA A 212 -20.25 -8.15 -8.41
N MET A 213 -19.38 -7.39 -9.07
CA MET A 213 -19.70 -6.69 -10.31
C MET A 213 -20.07 -7.67 -11.44
N ALA A 214 -19.31 -8.75 -11.62
CA ALA A 214 -19.61 -9.79 -12.61
C ALA A 214 -20.97 -10.46 -12.35
N ARG A 215 -21.32 -10.71 -11.07
CA ARG A 215 -22.63 -11.24 -10.70
C ARG A 215 -23.77 -10.25 -10.99
N LEU A 216 -23.59 -8.95 -10.70
CA LEU A 216 -24.59 -7.91 -10.94
C LEU A 216 -24.83 -7.62 -12.43
N LEU A 217 -23.78 -7.80 -13.26
CA LEU A 217 -23.86 -7.59 -14.71
C LEU A 217 -24.36 -8.83 -15.46
N LYS A 218 -24.37 -10.01 -14.82
CA LYS A 218 -24.91 -11.23 -15.42
C LYS A 218 -26.40 -11.04 -15.69
N ARG A 219 -26.78 -11.08 -16.97
CA ARG A 219 -28.20 -11.05 -17.36
C ARG A 219 -28.90 -12.28 -16.79
N VAL A 220 -29.96 -12.06 -16.01
CA VAL A 220 -30.93 -13.09 -15.70
C VAL A 220 -31.68 -13.38 -17.00
N ARG A 221 -31.61 -14.63 -17.47
CA ARG A 221 -32.41 -15.12 -18.59
C ARG A 221 -33.69 -15.71 -18.05
#